data_AF-A0A2T6ZZ09-F1
#
_entry.id   AF-A0A2T6ZZ09-F1
#
_cell.length_a   1.000
_cell.length_b   1.000
_cell.length_c   1.000
_cell.angle_alpha   90.00
_cell.angle_beta   90.00
_cell.angle_gamma   90.00
#
_symmetry.space_group_name_H-M   'P 1'
#
loop_
_entity.id
_entity.type
_entity.pdbx_description
1 polymer ?
#
loop_
_entity_poly.entity_id
_entity_poly.type
_entity_poly.pdbx_seq_one_letter_code
_entity_poly.pdbx_strand_id
1 'polypeptide(L)'
;GSFIATAKMSGHITIIPELQTTAIHSVKGLSVQWAGLPRANSVNEGYLESENSPSSKFSVFRSRSQSCSRERLVNELKGAYLYLASDAAAYTTGTDIIVEG
;
A
#
# COMPACT_ATOMS: atom_id res chain seq x y z
N GLY A 1 18.54 -1.14 8.37
CA GLY A 1 17.62 -0.07 7.94
C GLY A 1 16.35 -0.67 7.36
N SER A 2 15.26 0.09 7.29
CA SER A 2 14.00 -0.34 6.68
C SER A 2 13.52 0.74 5.70
N PHE A 3 13.29 0.34 4.45
CA PHE A 3 12.70 1.15 3.41
C PHE A 3 11.27 0.67 3.17
N ILE A 4 10.34 1.61 3.24
CA ILE A 4 8.90 1.34 3.09
C ILE A 4 8.37 2.29 2.04
N ALA A 5 7.86 1.74 0.94
CA ALA A 5 7.19 2.52 -0.10
C ALA A 5 5.68 2.46 0.08
N THR A 6 5.01 3.60 -0.09
CA THR A 6 3.55 3.65 -0.19
C THR A 6 3.14 3.24 -1.60
N ALA A 7 2.40 2.16 -1.71
CA ALA A 7 1.82 1.66 -2.95
C ALA A 7 0.31 1.89 -2.96
N LYS A 8 -0.30 1.73 -4.14
CA LYS A 8 -1.74 1.84 -4.35
C LYS A 8 -2.29 0.54 -4.93
N MET A 9 -3.61 0.35 -4.79
CA MET A 9 -4.37 -0.77 -5.37
C MET A 9 -4.13 -0.92 -6.87
N SER A 10 -3.88 0.19 -7.57
CA SER A 10 -3.53 0.23 -8.99
C SER A 10 -2.31 -0.64 -9.34
N GLY A 11 -1.49 -1.01 -8.34
CA GLY A 11 -0.40 -1.97 -8.45
C GLY A 11 -0.81 -3.43 -8.59
N HIS A 12 -2.01 -3.80 -8.12
CA HIS A 12 -2.55 -5.16 -8.21
C HIS A 12 -3.67 -5.28 -9.25
N ILE A 13 -4.49 -4.23 -9.38
CA ILE A 13 -5.65 -4.20 -10.27
C ILE A 13 -5.60 -2.93 -11.10
N THR A 14 -5.77 -3.05 -12.40
CA THR A 14 -5.81 -1.90 -13.31
C THR A 14 -7.12 -1.13 -13.13
N ILE A 15 -7.03 0.11 -12.65
CA ILE A 15 -8.18 1.00 -12.47
C ILE A 15 -8.25 1.96 -13.67
N ILE A 16 -9.28 1.86 -14.50
CA ILE A 16 -9.52 2.82 -15.60
C ILE A 16 -10.24 4.05 -15.01
N PRO A 17 -9.82 5.30 -15.29
CA PRO A 17 -8.80 5.75 -16.27
C PRO A 17 -7.39 6.03 -15.68
N GLU A 18 -7.11 5.67 -14.43
CA GLU A 18 -5.81 5.95 -13.80
C GLU A 18 -4.71 5.00 -14.30
N LEU A 19 -3.82 5.54 -15.15
CA LEU A 19 -2.63 4.84 -15.62
C LEU A 19 -1.45 5.12 -14.67
N GLN A 20 -1.35 4.36 -13.57
CA GLN A 20 -0.25 4.48 -12.61
C GLN A 20 0.72 3.31 -12.74
N THR A 21 2.02 3.60 -12.58
CA THR A 21 3.09 2.58 -12.56
C THR A 21 3.16 1.91 -11.19
N THR A 22 3.52 0.62 -11.17
CA THR A 22 3.43 -0.19 -9.96
C THR A 22 4.70 -0.06 -9.11
N ALA A 23 4.57 0.56 -7.93
CA ALA A 23 5.66 0.61 -6.95
C ALA A 23 6.00 -0.78 -6.39
N ILE A 24 5.03 -1.70 -6.38
CA ILE A 24 5.13 -3.05 -5.81
C ILE A 24 6.22 -3.87 -6.50
N HIS A 25 6.22 -3.90 -7.84
CA HIS A 25 7.19 -4.70 -8.58
C HIS A 25 8.61 -4.13 -8.44
N SER A 26 8.72 -2.80 -8.45
CA SER A 26 9.99 -2.10 -8.21
C SER A 26 10.58 -2.45 -6.84
N VAL A 27 9.76 -2.45 -5.78
CA VAL A 27 10.20 -2.83 -4.42
C VAL A 27 10.65 -4.28 -4.34
N LYS A 28 9.97 -5.21 -5.04
CA LYS A 28 10.42 -6.61 -5.13
C LYS A 28 11.80 -6.73 -5.77
N GLY A 29 12.04 -6.04 -6.89
CA GLY A 29 13.38 -5.99 -7.50
C GLY A 29 14.43 -5.41 -6.56
N LEU A 30 14.08 -4.30 -5.89
CA LEU A 30 14.95 -3.62 -4.92
C LEU A 30 15.30 -4.53 -3.74
N SER A 31 14.37 -5.36 -3.27
CA SER A 31 14.58 -6.29 -2.15
C SER A 31 15.67 -7.32 -2.43
N VAL A 32 15.82 -7.74 -3.69
CA VAL A 32 16.88 -8.65 -4.13
C VAL A 32 18.19 -7.90 -4.30
N GLN A 33 18.15 -6.70 -4.91
CA GLN A 33 19.34 -5.87 -5.10
C GLN A 33 19.97 -5.45 -3.77
N TRP A 34 19.14 -5.24 -2.74
CA TRP A 34 19.57 -4.88 -1.39
C TRP A 34 19.70 -6.09 -0.46
N ALA A 35 19.82 -7.30 -0.99
CA ALA A 35 20.10 -8.48 -0.18
C ALA A 35 21.40 -8.27 0.62
N GLY A 36 21.28 -8.21 1.96
CA GLY A 36 22.39 -7.90 2.89
C GLY A 36 22.53 -6.43 3.31
N LEU A 37 21.67 -5.53 2.81
CA LEU A 37 21.61 -4.09 3.15
C LEU A 37 20.26 -3.78 3.88
N PRO A 38 19.56 -2.62 3.70
CA PRO A 38 18.27 -2.41 4.35
C PRO A 38 17.14 -3.23 3.69
N ARG A 39 16.14 -3.58 4.49
CA ARG A 39 14.91 -4.25 4.02
C ARG A 39 14.11 -3.30 3.14
N ALA A 40 13.47 -3.81 2.09
CA ALA A 40 12.61 -3.02 1.20
C ALA A 40 11.21 -3.65 1.12
N ASN A 41 10.18 -2.92 1.53
CA ASN A 41 8.79 -3.40 1.55
C ASN A 41 7.83 -2.31 1.05
N SER A 42 6.61 -2.70 0.69
CA SER A 42 5.54 -1.77 0.34
C SER A 42 4.32 -1.94 1.22
N VAL A 43 3.61 -0.83 1.46
CA VAL A 43 2.30 -0.82 2.09
C VAL A 43 1.32 -0.27 1.08
N ASN A 44 0.34 -1.09 0.72
CA ASN A 44 -0.74 -0.69 -0.15
C ASN A 44 -1.92 -0.18 0.69
N GLU A 45 -2.18 1.12 0.58
CA GLU A 45 -3.22 1.83 1.34
C GLU A 45 -4.62 1.80 0.70
N GLY A 46 -4.74 1.25 -0.51
CA GLY A 46 -6.01 1.23 -1.24
C GLY A 46 -6.51 2.62 -1.62
N TYR A 47 -7.83 2.78 -1.64
CA TYR A 47 -8.48 4.06 -1.91
C TYR A 47 -8.72 4.81 -0.59
N LEU A 48 -7.88 5.80 -0.31
CA LEU A 48 -7.97 6.65 0.87
C LEU A 48 -8.65 7.98 0.52
N GLU A 49 -9.64 8.39 1.32
CA GLU A 49 -10.22 9.73 1.20
C GLU A 49 -9.19 10.75 1.70
N SER A 50 -8.61 11.49 0.77
CA SER A 50 -7.81 12.67 1.09
C SER A 50 -8.67 13.91 0.89
N GLU A 51 -8.42 14.98 1.63
CA GLU A 51 -9.12 16.27 1.51
C GLU A 51 -9.16 16.81 0.07
N ASN A 52 -8.22 16.39 -0.78
CA ASN A 52 -8.11 16.81 -2.18
C ASN A 52 -8.81 15.86 -3.18
N SER A 53 -9.52 14.83 -2.72
CA SER A 53 -10.16 13.85 -3.60
C SER A 53 -11.57 14.31 -4.03
N PRO A 54 -11.90 14.29 -5.33
CA PRO A 54 -13.24 14.67 -5.78
C PRO A 54 -14.26 13.63 -5.31
N SER A 55 -15.19 14.06 -4.47
CA SER A 55 -16.24 13.25 -3.81
C SER A 55 -17.04 12.33 -4.74
N SER A 56 -17.13 12.64 -6.04
CA SER A 56 -17.87 11.84 -7.01
C SER A 56 -17.25 10.47 -7.31
N LYS A 57 -15.92 10.35 -7.34
CA LYS A 57 -15.22 9.07 -7.60
C LYS A 57 -15.31 8.11 -6.41
N PHE A 58 -15.44 8.66 -5.22
CA PHE A 58 -15.43 7.92 -3.96
C PHE A 58 -16.67 7.04 -3.79
N SER A 59 -17.84 7.57 -4.15
CA SER A 59 -19.13 6.87 -4.02
C SER A 59 -19.23 5.55 -4.79
N VAL A 60 -18.68 5.50 -6.01
CA VAL A 60 -18.73 4.32 -6.89
C VAL A 60 -17.82 3.21 -6.38
N PHE A 61 -16.66 3.57 -5.82
CA PHE A 61 -15.71 2.61 -5.28
C PHE A 61 -16.20 2.03 -3.93
N ARG A 62 -16.80 2.89 -3.08
CA ARG A 62 -17.44 2.52 -1.81
C ARG A 62 -18.50 1.42 -1.98
N SER A 63 -19.25 1.44 -3.07
CA SER A 63 -20.33 0.48 -3.33
C SER A 63 -19.87 -0.88 -3.88
N ARG A 64 -18.65 -0.98 -4.43
CA ARG A 64 -18.23 -2.15 -5.23
C ARG A 64 -17.05 -2.93 -4.67
N SER A 65 -16.20 -2.30 -3.86
CA SER A 65 -14.84 -2.83 -3.63
C SER A 65 -14.45 -3.06 -2.17
N GLN A 66 -15.21 -2.56 -1.18
CA GLN A 66 -14.84 -2.68 0.23
C GLN A 66 -15.65 -3.77 0.93
N SER A 67 -14.95 -4.77 1.49
CA SER A 67 -15.58 -5.84 2.27
C SER A 67 -16.02 -5.33 3.65
N CYS A 68 -15.23 -4.40 4.21
CA CYS A 68 -15.68 -3.58 5.33
C CYS A 68 -16.60 -2.48 4.80
N SER A 69 -17.86 -2.43 5.22
CA SER A 69 -18.83 -1.39 4.82
C SER A 69 -18.53 0.01 5.38
N ARG A 70 -17.24 0.34 5.61
CA ARG A 70 -16.75 1.58 6.18
C ARG A 70 -15.45 1.99 5.50
N GLU A 71 -15.25 3.29 5.39
CA GLU A 71 -13.97 3.88 5.02
C GLU A 71 -12.88 3.61 6.04
N ARG A 72 -11.67 3.48 5.50
CA ARG A 72 -10.44 3.35 6.26
C ARG A 72 -9.97 4.72 6.73
N LEU A 73 -9.49 4.79 7.97
CA LEU A 73 -8.88 6.00 8.51
C LEU A 73 -7.36 5.93 8.31
N VAL A 74 -6.71 7.07 8.06
CA VAL A 74 -5.23 7.17 7.99
C VAL A 74 -4.55 6.57 9.23
N ASN A 75 -5.22 6.67 10.38
CA ASN A 75 -4.73 6.11 11.64
C ASN A 75 -4.58 4.57 11.60
N GLU A 76 -5.36 3.87 10.78
CA GLU A 76 -5.34 2.41 10.69
C GLU A 76 -4.15 1.89 9.86
N LEU A 77 -3.49 2.75 9.07
CA LEU A 77 -2.27 2.41 8.33
C LEU A 77 -1.02 2.37 9.23
N LYS A 78 -1.03 3.12 10.34
CA LYS A 78 0.13 3.28 11.23
C LYS A 78 0.69 1.95 11.72
N GLY A 79 -0.18 0.96 11.98
CA GLY A 79 0.23 -0.38 12.42
C GLY A 79 1.08 -1.11 11.38
N ALA A 80 0.72 -1.04 10.09
CA ALA A 80 1.46 -1.68 9.02
C ALA A 80 2.85 -1.05 8.83
N TYR A 81 2.93 0.29 8.85
CA TYR A 81 4.20 1.01 8.81
C TYR A 81 5.06 0.71 10.03
N LEU A 82 4.47 0.68 11.23
CA LEU A 82 5.20 0.37 12.46
C LEU A 82 5.76 -1.07 12.42
N TYR A 83 4.98 -2.04 11.97
CA TYR A 83 5.43 -3.43 11.81
C TYR A 83 6.67 -3.51 10.90
N LEU A 84 6.59 -2.93 9.70
CA LEU A 84 7.68 -2.95 8.72
C LEU A 84 8.91 -2.11 9.14
N ALA A 85 8.69 -1.04 9.91
CA ALA A 85 9.78 -0.21 10.43
C ALA A 85 10.50 -0.91 11.60
N SER A 86 9.78 -1.70 12.39
CA SER A 86 10.30 -2.39 13.57
C SER A 86 11.12 -3.64 13.25
N ASP A 87 11.76 -4.19 14.27
CA ASP A 87 12.47 -5.47 14.19
C ASP A 87 11.52 -6.68 14.21
N ALA A 88 10.21 -6.48 14.44
CA ALA A 88 9.22 -7.55 14.31
C ALA A 88 9.18 -8.13 12.89
N ALA A 89 9.51 -7.31 11.88
CA ALA A 89 9.60 -7.69 10.48
C ALA A 89 11.03 -8.01 10.03
N ALA A 90 11.91 -8.50 10.92
CA ALA A 90 13.34 -8.69 10.63
C ALA A 90 13.60 -9.57 9.40
N TYR A 91 12.76 -10.59 9.18
CA TYR A 91 12.86 -11.49 8.03
C TYR A 91 11.90 -11.14 6.88
N THR A 92 11.23 -10.00 6.96
CA THR A 92 10.24 -9.57 5.97
C THR A 92 10.86 -8.54 5.03
N THR A 93 11.15 -8.96 3.80
CA THR A 93 11.68 -8.12 2.70
C THR A 93 10.99 -8.50 1.38
N GLY A 94 10.77 -7.53 0.50
CA GLY A 94 10.06 -7.71 -0.77
C GLY A 94 8.56 -7.97 -0.60
N THR A 95 8.00 -7.71 0.59
CA THR A 95 6.56 -7.92 0.84
C THR A 95 5.75 -6.70 0.49
N ASP A 96 4.50 -6.94 0.13
CA ASP A 96 3.47 -5.91 -0.03
C ASP A 96 2.34 -6.19 0.96
N ILE A 97 2.14 -5.27 1.91
CA ILE A 97 1.06 -5.38 2.88
C ILE A 97 -0.16 -4.64 2.34
N ILE A 98 -1.22 -5.40 2.05
CA ILE A 98 -2.48 -4.86 1.54
C ILE A 98 -3.37 -4.46 2.71
N VAL A 99 -3.69 -3.18 2.79
CA VAL A 99 -4.44 -2.54 3.88
C VAL A 99 -5.69 -1.91 3.27
N GLU A 100 -6.53 -2.74 2.63
CA GLU A 100 -7.69 -2.29 1.81
C GLU A 100 -9.09 -2.62 2.37
N GLY A 101 -9.24 -3.66 3.20
CA GLY A 101 -10.45 -3.89 4.03
C GLY A 101 -11.30 -5.07 3.57
#